data_AF-A0A0D2M8U4-F1
#
_entry.id   AF-A0A0D2M8U4-F1
#
_cell.length_a   1.000
_cell.length_b   1.000
_cell.length_c   1.000
_cell.angle_alpha   90.00
_cell.angle_beta   90.00
_cell.angle_gamma   90.00
#
_symmetry.space_group_name_H-M   'P 1'
#
loop_
_entity.id
_entity.type
_entity.pdbx_description
1 polymer ?
#
loop_
_entity_poly.entity_id
_entity_poly.type
_entity_poly.pdbx_seq_one_letter_code
_entity_poly.pdbx_strand_id
1 'polypeptide(L)'
;NWDRTFTNPRCPIAPKLGAGLAVFQGLQDKYDPARVFEPELWTRAIKGEKYFLKPKCVLNRSCYCEADEHCADGFKCVPSVAFPEYKACRPKAMNKKM
;
A
#
# COMPACT_ATOMS: atom_id res chain seq x y z
N ASN A 1 -1.70 6.48 -1.96
CA ASN A 1 -1.06 5.54 -2.91
C ASN A 1 -0.17 4.53 -2.18
N TRP A 2 0.45 4.96 -1.08
CA TRP A 2 1.36 4.16 -0.26
C TRP A 2 0.75 2.87 0.31
N ASP A 3 -0.53 2.87 0.68
CA ASP A 3 -1.27 1.67 1.13
C ASP A 3 -0.92 0.41 0.34
N ARG A 4 -1.01 0.50 -0.99
CA ARG A 4 -0.82 -0.62 -1.92
C ARG A 4 0.61 -1.17 -1.92
N THR A 5 1.57 -0.36 -1.53
CA THR A 5 2.98 -0.76 -1.38
C THR A 5 3.18 -1.45 -0.03
N PHE A 6 2.72 -0.84 1.06
CA PHE A 6 2.94 -1.35 2.41
C PHE A 6 2.07 -2.59 2.73
N THR A 7 0.96 -2.79 2.03
CA THR A 7 0.12 -4.00 2.09
C THR A 7 0.42 -4.99 0.95
N ASN A 8 1.45 -4.73 0.14
CA ASN A 8 1.85 -5.66 -0.91
C ASN A 8 2.38 -6.96 -0.27
N PRO A 9 1.93 -8.16 -0.71
CA PRO A 9 2.44 -9.43 -0.21
C PRO A 9 3.96 -9.59 -0.32
N ARG A 10 4.59 -8.86 -1.25
CA ARG A 10 6.04 -8.83 -1.50
C ARG A 10 6.76 -7.70 -0.75
N CYS A 11 6.08 -6.97 0.13
CA CYS A 11 6.66 -5.93 0.98
C CYS A 11 6.49 -6.32 2.46
N PRO A 12 7.40 -7.13 3.03
CA PRO A 12 7.30 -7.58 4.41
C PRO A 12 7.79 -6.48 5.37
N ILE A 13 6.91 -5.54 5.73
CA ILE A 13 7.27 -4.39 6.59
C ILE A 13 7.75 -4.84 7.98
N ALA A 14 6.99 -5.71 8.64
CA ALA A 14 7.36 -6.16 9.98
C ALA A 14 8.75 -6.85 10.02
N PRO A 15 9.06 -7.82 9.12
CA PRO A 15 10.41 -8.37 9.02
C PRO A 15 11.50 -7.34 8.69
N LYS A 16 11.20 -6.34 7.84
CA LYS A 16 12.17 -5.28 7.50
C LYS A 16 12.50 -4.37 8.70
N LEU A 17 11.53 -4.12 9.58
CA LEU A 17 11.72 -3.31 10.78
C LEU A 17 12.41 -4.09 11.91
N GLY A 18 12.27 -5.42 11.93
CA GLY A 18 12.95 -6.31 12.88
C GLY A 18 12.72 -5.88 14.33
N ALA A 19 13.80 -5.84 15.12
CA ALA A 19 13.76 -5.42 16.53
C ALA A 19 13.24 -3.97 16.71
N GLY A 20 13.40 -3.11 15.71
CA GLY A 20 12.89 -1.73 15.76
C GLY A 20 11.36 -1.67 15.85
N LEU A 21 10.65 -2.67 15.30
CA LEU A 21 9.19 -2.74 15.40
C LEU A 21 8.73 -2.83 16.88
N ALA A 22 9.39 -3.67 17.67
CA ALA A 22 9.08 -3.82 19.09
C ALA A 22 9.35 -2.52 19.87
N VAL A 23 10.42 -1.80 19.53
CA VAL A 23 10.73 -0.48 20.12
C VAL A 23 9.62 0.52 19.78
N PHE A 24 9.21 0.60 18.51
CA PHE A 24 8.11 1.47 18.08
C PHE A 24 6.81 1.13 18.81
N GLN A 25 6.45 -0.15 18.89
CA GLN A 25 5.24 -0.60 19.58
C GLN A 25 5.29 -0.25 21.07
N GLY A 26 6.42 -0.45 21.75
CA GLY A 26 6.58 -0.08 23.15
C GLY A 26 6.50 1.44 23.40
N LEU A 27 6.99 2.26 22.47
CA LEU A 27 6.82 3.70 22.53
C LEU A 27 5.34 4.10 22.34
N GLN A 28 4.64 3.46 21.39
CA GLN A 28 3.20 3.69 21.21
C GLN A 28 2.40 3.26 22.44
N ASP A 29 2.68 2.10 23.02
CA ASP A 29 2.01 1.62 24.24
C ASP A 29 2.20 2.59 25.42
N LYS A 30 3.36 3.24 25.51
CA LYS A 30 3.67 4.20 26.58
C LYS A 30 3.00 5.56 26.38
N TYR A 31 3.00 6.08 25.16
CA TYR A 31 2.64 7.49 24.88
C TYR A 31 1.29 7.67 24.17
N ASP A 32 0.77 6.62 23.53
CA ASP A 32 -0.53 6.60 22.87
C ASP A 32 -1.22 5.22 23.07
N PRO A 33 -1.55 4.84 24.33
CA PRO A 33 -2.11 3.52 24.63
C PRO A 33 -3.48 3.28 23.96
N ALA A 34 -4.22 4.34 23.67
CA ALA A 34 -5.50 4.28 22.98
C ALA A 34 -5.35 4.28 21.44
N ARG A 35 -4.12 4.37 20.92
CA ARG A 35 -3.80 4.37 19.48
C ARG A 35 -4.51 5.50 18.70
N VAL A 36 -4.76 6.63 19.35
CA VAL A 36 -5.49 7.77 18.77
C VAL A 36 -4.75 8.36 17.56
N PHE A 37 -3.41 8.29 17.57
CA PHE A 37 -2.57 8.82 16.50
C PHE A 37 -2.13 7.74 15.51
N GLU A 38 -2.59 6.49 15.67
CA GLU A 38 -2.22 5.39 14.79
C GLU A 38 -3.04 5.44 13.48
N PRO A 39 -2.39 5.64 12.32
CA PRO A 39 -3.10 5.58 11.05
C PRO A 39 -3.43 4.12 10.72
N GLU A 40 -4.60 3.89 10.13
CA GLU A 40 -5.07 2.55 9.76
C GLU A 40 -4.04 1.76 8.91
N LEU A 41 -3.32 2.45 8.02
CA LEU A 41 -2.24 1.84 7.24
C LEU A 41 -1.17 1.17 8.12
N TRP A 42 -0.76 1.82 9.22
CA TRP A 42 0.24 1.25 10.12
C TRP A 42 -0.27 -0.03 10.74
N THR A 43 -1.48 -0.01 11.30
CA THR A 43 -2.15 -1.18 11.88
C THR A 43 -2.20 -2.35 10.89
N ARG A 44 -2.62 -2.08 9.64
CA ARG A 44 -2.68 -3.11 8.58
C ARG A 44 -1.30 -3.67 8.26
N ALA A 45 -0.30 -2.80 8.11
CA ALA A 45 1.05 -3.19 7.74
C ALA A 45 1.72 -4.06 8.83
N ILE A 46 1.58 -3.69 10.11
CA ILE A 46 2.17 -4.46 11.22
C ILE A 46 1.44 -5.78 11.47
N LYS A 47 0.13 -5.86 11.20
CA LYS A 47 -0.66 -7.10 11.22
C LYS A 47 -0.39 -8.00 10.02
N GLY A 48 0.35 -7.50 9.02
CA GLY A 48 0.58 -8.22 7.76
C GLY A 48 -0.68 -8.40 6.93
N GLU A 49 -1.68 -7.52 7.10
CA GLU A 49 -2.88 -7.52 6.28
C GLU A 49 -2.51 -7.20 4.83
N LYS A 50 -2.99 -8.04 3.93
CA LYS A 50 -2.64 -7.98 2.50
C LYS A 50 -3.84 -7.54 1.70
N TYR A 51 -3.58 -6.72 0.69
CA TYR A 51 -4.56 -6.49 -0.35
C TYR A 51 -4.54 -7.62 -1.36
N PHE A 52 -5.72 -7.97 -1.88
CA PHE A 52 -5.90 -9.03 -2.86
C PHE A 52 -6.11 -8.45 -4.25
N LEU A 53 -5.59 -9.14 -5.25
CA LEU A 53 -5.87 -8.85 -6.65
C LEU A 53 -7.32 -9.19 -6.97
N LYS A 54 -8.04 -8.22 -7.53
CA LYS A 54 -9.38 -8.41 -8.10
C LYS A 54 -9.60 -7.41 -9.24
N PRO A 55 -10.51 -7.67 -10.18
CA PRO A 55 -10.80 -6.72 -11.25
C PRO A 55 -11.21 -5.33 -10.72
N LYS A 56 -10.74 -4.27 -11.39
CA LYS A 56 -11.10 -2.86 -11.13
C LYS A 56 -10.86 -2.37 -9.68
N CYS A 57 -9.98 -3.02 -8.93
CA CYS A 57 -9.70 -2.73 -7.53
C CYS A 57 -8.99 -1.38 -7.29
N VAL A 58 -8.59 -0.67 -8.34
CA VAL A 58 -8.16 0.74 -8.24
C VAL A 58 -9.28 1.65 -7.71
N LEU A 59 -10.56 1.33 -7.95
CA LEU A 59 -11.69 2.19 -7.61
C LEU A 59 -11.83 2.41 -6.09
N ASN A 60 -11.55 1.37 -5.30
CA ASN A 60 -11.52 1.43 -3.84
C ASN A 60 -10.09 1.38 -3.27
N ARG A 61 -9.08 1.45 -4.14
CA ARG A 61 -7.65 1.43 -3.79
C ARG A 61 -7.23 0.20 -2.97
N SER A 62 -7.99 -0.90 -3.04
CA SER A 62 -7.84 -2.08 -2.19
C SER A 62 -6.94 -3.18 -2.79
N CYS A 63 -5.99 -2.81 -3.65
CA CYS A 63 -5.12 -3.75 -4.37
C CYS A 63 -3.87 -3.08 -4.93
N TYR A 64 -2.81 -3.87 -5.10
CA TYR A 64 -1.77 -3.58 -6.10
C TYR A 64 -2.24 -4.09 -7.48
N CYS A 65 -1.42 -3.96 -8.52
CA CYS A 65 -1.74 -4.53 -9.83
C CYS A 65 -0.58 -5.38 -10.34
N GLU A 66 -0.88 -6.38 -11.17
CA GLU A 66 0.12 -7.15 -11.91
C GLU A 66 -0.08 -7.06 -13.43
N ALA A 67 -1.35 -6.93 -13.82
CA ALA A 67 -1.89 -6.74 -15.17
C ALA A 67 -2.95 -5.62 -15.20
N ASP A 68 -3.25 -5.12 -16.41
CA ASP A 68 -4.18 -4.01 -16.64
C ASP A 68 -5.63 -4.32 -16.24
N GLU A 69 -6.05 -5.59 -16.24
CA GLU A 69 -7.40 -6.04 -15.84
C GLU A 69 -7.75 -5.76 -14.36
N HIS A 70 -6.74 -5.68 -13.50
CA HIS A 70 -6.90 -5.26 -12.11
C HIS A 70 -7.20 -3.77 -11.98
N CYS A 71 -6.82 -3.00 -13.00
CA CYS A 71 -7.12 -1.58 -13.07
C CYS A 71 -8.50 -1.37 -13.70
N ALA A 72 -9.17 -0.29 -13.28
CA ALA A 72 -10.41 0.12 -13.89
C ALA A 72 -10.15 0.80 -15.24
N ASP A 73 -11.21 0.97 -16.01
CA ASP A 73 -11.17 1.69 -17.29
C ASP A 73 -10.55 3.09 -17.10
N GLY A 74 -9.67 3.48 -18.02
CA GLY A 74 -8.89 4.72 -17.90
C GLY A 74 -7.62 4.62 -17.06
N PHE A 75 -7.31 3.47 -16.46
CA PHE A 75 -6.06 3.22 -15.73
C PHE A 75 -5.19 2.16 -16.42
N LYS A 76 -3.89 2.19 -16.13
CA LYS A 76 -2.89 1.20 -16.59
C LYS A 76 -2.04 0.74 -15.42
N CYS A 77 -1.69 -0.54 -15.40
CA CYS A 77 -0.78 -1.10 -14.43
C CYS A 77 0.67 -0.80 -14.83
N VAL A 78 1.31 0.12 -14.10
CA VAL A 78 2.67 0.60 -14.40
C VAL A 78 3.55 0.55 -13.15
N PRO A 79 4.88 0.54 -13.30
CA PRO A 79 5.79 0.67 -12.16
C PRO A 79 5.46 1.88 -11.28
N SER A 80 5.54 1.71 -9.96
CA SER A 80 5.37 2.79 -9.01
C SER A 80 6.57 3.73 -9.06
N VAL A 81 6.32 5.04 -9.05
CA VAL A 81 7.38 6.06 -9.07
C VAL A 81 8.28 5.97 -7.84
N ALA A 82 7.72 5.66 -6.67
CA ALA A 82 8.48 5.63 -5.43
C ALA A 82 9.20 4.29 -5.18
N PHE A 83 8.67 3.20 -5.75
CA PHE A 83 9.18 1.84 -5.57
C PHE A 83 8.99 1.06 -6.88
N PRO A 84 9.89 1.25 -7.86
CA PRO A 84 9.75 0.71 -9.22
C PRO A 84 9.60 -0.81 -9.31
N GLU A 85 10.04 -1.55 -8.30
CA GLU A 85 9.88 -2.99 -8.16
C GLU A 85 8.41 -3.44 -7.97
N TYR A 86 7.53 -2.52 -7.57
CA TYR A 86 6.10 -2.75 -7.42
C TYR A 86 5.31 -1.99 -8.50
N LYS A 87 4.20 -2.57 -8.95
CA LYS A 87 3.29 -1.90 -9.92
C LYS A 87 2.05 -1.34 -9.22
N ALA A 88 1.55 -0.24 -9.76
CA ALA A 88 0.33 0.43 -9.31
C ALA A 88 -0.51 0.90 -10.49
N CYS A 89 -1.84 0.90 -10.34
CA CYS A 89 -2.73 1.50 -11.32
C CYS A 89 -2.56 3.02 -11.32
N ARG A 90 -2.19 3.57 -12.49
CA ARG A 90 -2.11 5.01 -12.76
C ARG A 90 -3.09 5.39 -13.87
N PRO A 91 -3.65 6.60 -13.86
CA PRO A 91 -4.42 7.07 -15.01
C PRO A 91 -3.58 6.93 -16.28
N LYS A 92 -4.17 6.39 -17.35
CA LYS A 92 -3.61 6.56 -18.70
C LYS A 92 -3.48 8.06 -18.90
N ALA A 93 -2.30 8.55 -19.28
CA ALA A 93 -2.10 9.97 -19.50
C ALA A 93 -3.24 10.49 -20.38
N MET A 94 -4.11 11.33 -19.83
CA MET A 94 -5.06 12.06 -20.66
C MET A 94 -4.17 12.94 -21.51
N ASN A 95 -4.13 12.69 -22.81
CA ASN A 95 -3.44 13.58 -23.75
C ASN A 95 -3.86 15.01 -23.40
N LYS A 96 -2.92 15.79 -22.84
CA LYS A 96 -3.03 17.24 -22.92
C LYS A 96 -2.83 17.54 -24.40
N LYS A 97 -3.93 17.61 -25.14
CA LYS A 97 -3.95 18.43 -26.34
C LYS A 97 -3.69 19.86 -25.85
N MET A 98 -2.47 20.34 -26.04
CA MET A 98 -2.18 21.76 -26.22
C MET A 98 -1.75 21.92 -27.67
#